data_AF-A0A0F3RN59-F1
#
_entry.id   AF-A0A0F3RN59-F1
#
_cell.length_a   1.000
_cell.length_b   1.000
_cell.length_c   1.000
_cell.angle_alpha   90.00
_cell.angle_beta   90.00
_cell.angle_gamma   90.00
#
_symmetry.space_group_name_H-M   'P 1'
#
loop_
_entity.id
_entity.type
_entity.pdbx_description
1 polymer ?
#
loop_
_entity_poly.entity_id
_entity_poly.type
_entity_poly.pdbx_seq_one_letter_code
_entity_poly.pdbx_strand_id
1 'polypeptide(L)' 'MLPKRKRLADYYPLTPEDAVILQRMSSRSFNIYFINQLLLKLSNKYPNRHFANKIAVLNYMAKA' A
#
# COMPACT_ATOMS: atom_id res chain seq x y z
N MET A 1 17.71 -15.52 6.88
CA MET A 1 17.89 -14.31 6.05
C MET A 1 16.79 -13.32 6.43
N LEU A 2 17.12 -12.06 6.75
CA LEU A 2 16.08 -11.04 6.98
C LEU A 2 15.29 -10.81 5.67
N PRO A 3 13.96 -10.66 5.72
CA PRO A 3 13.19 -10.33 4.53
C PRO A 3 13.70 -9.00 3.96
N LYS A 4 14.16 -9.03 2.70
CA LYS A 4 14.63 -7.83 2.00
C LYS A 4 13.48 -6.82 1.96
N ARG A 5 13.67 -5.67 2.61
CA ARG A 5 12.64 -4.62 2.63
C ARG A 5 12.44 -4.09 1.21
N LYS A 6 11.18 -3.89 0.83
CA LYS A 6 10.77 -3.40 -0.48
C LYS A 6 10.21 -1.98 -0.38
N ARG A 7 10.35 -1.18 -1.44
CA ARG A 7 9.76 0.16 -1.53
C ARG A 7 8.25 0.06 -1.80
N LEU A 8 7.51 1.14 -1.56
CA LEU A 8 6.06 1.20 -1.88
C LEU A 8 5.76 0.81 -3.34
N ALA A 9 6.56 1.32 -4.28
CA ALA A 9 6.39 1.03 -5.70
C ALA A 9 6.50 -0.46 -6.04
N ASP A 10 7.27 -1.23 -5.26
CA ASP A 10 7.46 -2.67 -5.48
C ASP A 10 6.21 -3.50 -5.11
N TYR A 11 5.21 -2.88 -4.48
CA TYR A 11 3.92 -3.50 -4.15
C TYR A 11 2.82 -3.12 -5.15
N TYR A 12 3.14 -2.36 -6.21
CA TYR A 12 2.20 -2.05 -7.27
C TYR A 12 2.11 -3.19 -8.30
N PRO A 13 0.91 -3.51 -8.82
CA PRO A 13 -0.40 -3.06 -8.35
C PRO A 13 -0.88 -3.84 -7.12
N LEU A 14 -1.74 -3.22 -6.31
CA LEU A 14 -2.52 -3.94 -5.31
C LEU A 14 -3.62 -4.77 -5.98
N THR A 15 -3.94 -5.92 -5.39
CA THR A 15 -4.99 -6.84 -5.84
C THR A 15 -6.36 -6.41 -5.30
N PRO A 16 -7.47 -6.93 -5.87
CA PRO A 16 -8.82 -6.71 -5.33
C PRO A 16 -8.95 -7.07 -3.85
N GLU A 17 -8.29 -8.14 -3.41
CA GLU A 17 -8.32 -8.59 -2.01
C GLU A 17 -7.64 -7.57 -1.08
N ASP A 18 -6.51 -7.01 -1.50
CA ASP A 18 -5.84 -5.94 -0.74
C ASP A 18 -6.72 -4.69 -0.64
N ALA A 19 -7.42 -4.35 -1.71
CA ALA A 19 -8.32 -3.21 -1.75
C ALA A 19 -9.47 -3.40 -0.75
N VAL A 20 -10.06 -4.59 -0.68
CA VAL A 20 -11.10 -4.93 0.32
C VAL A 20 -10.55 -4.82 1.74
N ILE A 21 -9.34 -5.31 1.99
CA ILE A 21 -8.68 -5.19 3.30
C ILE A 21 -8.49 -3.70 3.66
N LEU A 22 -7.95 -2.91 2.73
CA LEU A 22 -7.68 -1.48 2.95
C LEU A 22 -8.95 -0.68 3.21
N GLN A 23 -10.03 -0.96 2.48
CA GLN A 23 -11.34 -0.35 2.70
C GLN A 23 -11.88 -0.65 4.10
N ARG A 24 -11.80 -1.92 4.54
CA ARG A 24 -12.23 -2.32 5.88
C ARG A 24 -11.42 -1.64 6.96
N MET A 25 -10.09 -1.61 6.81
CA MET A 25 -9.17 -0.99 7.78
C MET A 25 -9.36 0.52 7.90
N SER A 26 -9.71 1.20 6.80
CA SER A 26 -9.91 2.65 6.78
C SER A 26 -11.37 3.06 7.03
N SER A 27 -12.31 2.10 7.07
CA SER A 27 -13.75 2.35 7.08
C SER A 27 -14.21 3.29 5.96
N ARG A 28 -13.55 3.23 4.80
CA ARG A 28 -13.83 4.06 3.64
C ARG A 28 -13.93 3.22 2.38
N SER A 29 -14.93 3.50 1.56
CA SER A 29 -15.12 2.85 0.26
C SER A 29 -14.35 3.60 -0.82
N PHE A 30 -13.35 2.95 -1.42
CA PHE A 30 -12.58 3.49 -2.53
C PHE A 30 -12.43 2.46 -3.64
N ASN A 31 -12.49 2.85 -4.91
CA ASN A 31 -12.21 1.90 -5.97
C ASN A 31 -10.71 1.53 -6.03
N ILE A 32 -10.40 0.35 -6.57
CA ILE A 32 -9.03 -0.17 -6.67
C ILE A 32 -8.10 0.73 -7.50
N TYR A 33 -8.64 1.42 -8.51
CA TYR A 33 -7.89 2.37 -9.33
C TYR A 33 -7.36 3.54 -8.49
N PHE A 34 -8.20 4.14 -7.65
CA PHE A 34 -7.84 5.21 -6.73
C PHE A 34 -6.78 4.75 -5.74
N ILE A 35 -6.94 3.56 -5.16
CA ILE A 35 -5.98 2.97 -4.22
C ILE A 35 -4.60 2.82 -4.88
N ASN A 36 -4.55 2.32 -6.11
CA ASN A 36 -3.32 2.16 -6.86
C ASN A 36 -2.67 3.52 -7.23
N GLN A 37 -3.47 4.54 -7.57
CA GLN A 37 -2.97 5.90 -7.76
C GLN A 37 -2.42 6.51 -6.47
N LEU A 38 -3.08 6.27 -5.33
CA LEU A 38 -2.58 6.70 -4.01
C LEU A 38 -1.25 6.04 -3.68
N LEU A 39 -1.11 4.73 -3.94
CA LEU A 39 0.15 4.01 -3.73
C LEU A 39 1.29 4.62 -4.54
N LEU A 40 1.07 4.91 -5.83
CA LEU A 40 2.06 5.55 -6.70
C LEU A 40 2.40 6.98 -6.23
N LYS A 41 1.41 7.75 -5.79
CA LYS A 41 1.63 9.10 -5.23
C LYS A 41 2.48 9.05 -3.97
N LEU A 42 2.20 8.09 -3.07
CA LEU A 42 2.97 7.91 -1.83
C LEU A 42 4.38 7.37 -2.10
N SER A 43 4.55 6.48 -3.07
CA SER A 43 5.88 5.95 -3.43
C SER A 43 6.78 7.06 -3.98
N ASN A 44 6.24 7.95 -4.80
CA ASN A 44 6.96 9.12 -5.33
C ASN A 44 7.25 10.15 -4.23
N LYS A 45 6.32 10.39 -3.31
CA LYS A 45 6.51 11.35 -2.21
C LYS A 45 7.54 10.85 -1.18
N TYR A 46 7.63 9.54 -0.97
CA TYR A 46 8.50 8.92 0.05
C TYR A 46 9.34 7.76 -0.51
N PRO A 47 10.30 8.04 -1.42
CA PRO A 47 11.03 7.00 -2.15
C PRO A 47 11.92 6.10 -1.26
N ASN A 48 12.33 6.62 -0.10
CA ASN A 48 13.18 5.91 0.86
C ASN A 48 12.37 5.15 1.92
N ARG A 49 11.02 5.13 1.82
CA ARG A 49 10.18 4.39 2.75
C ARG A 49 10.08 2.93 2.30
N HIS A 50 10.61 2.03 3.14
CA HIS A 50 10.68 0.61 2.86
C HIS A 50 9.85 -0.18 3.87
N PHE A 51 9.25 -1.27 3.39
CA PHE A 51 8.38 -2.15 4.16
C PHE A 51 8.89 -3.58 4.12
N ALA A 52 8.70 -4.31 5.23
CA ALA A 52 9.13 -5.70 5.33
C ALA A 52 8.18 -6.65 4.59
N ASN A 53 6.89 -6.30 4.51
CA ASN A 53 5.84 -7.12 3.91
C ASN A 53 4.63 -6.26 3.50
N LYS A 54 3.70 -6.89 2.78
CA LYS A 54 2.50 -6.25 2.22
C LYS A 54 1.54 -5.74 3.29
N ILE A 55 1.41 -6.46 4.41
CA ILE A 55 0.54 -6.08 5.53
C ILE A 55 1.00 -4.73 6.13
N ALA A 56 2.31 -4.51 6.26
CA ALA A 56 2.85 -3.24 6.73
C ALA A 56 2.54 -2.08 5.78
N VAL A 57 2.53 -2.34 4.46
CA VAL A 57 2.13 -1.35 3.44
C VAL A 57 0.66 -0.98 3.58
N LEU A 58 -0.24 -1.98 3.70
CA LEU A 58 -1.67 -1.73 3.85
C LEU A 58 -1.99 -0.95 5.13
N ASN A 59 -1.35 -1.29 6.25
CA ASN A 59 -1.47 -0.52 7.49
C ASN A 59 -1.00 0.93 7.34
N TYR A 60 0.07 1.16 6.59
CA TYR A 60 0.56 2.50 6.33
C TYR A 60 -0.40 3.30 5.45
N MET A 61 -0.91 2.69 4.37
CA MET A 61 -1.85 3.34 3.47
C MET A 61 -3.21 3.61 4.12
N ALA A 62 -3.66 2.75 5.06
CA ALA A 62 -4.93 2.94 5.77
C ALA A 62 -4.91 4.18 6.70
N LYS A 63 -3.72 4.64 7.10
CA LYS A 63 -3.52 5.83 7.96
C LYS A 63 -3.25 7.12 7.16
N ALA A 64 -3.19 7.04 5.83
CA ALA A 64 -2.79 8.15 4.96
C ALA A 64 -3.92 9.16 4.71
#